data_AF-A0A9D7JD97-F1
#
_entry.id   AF-A0A9D7JD97-F1
#
_cell.length_a   1.000
_cell.length_b   1.000
_cell.length_c   1.000
_cell.angle_alpha   90.00
_cell.angle_beta   90.00
_cell.angle_gamma   90.00
#
_symmetry.space_group_name_H-M   'P 1'
#
loop_
_entity.id
_entity.type
_entity.pdbx_description
1 polymer ?
#
loop_
_entity_poly.entity_id
_entity_poly.type
_entity_poly.pdbx_seq_one_letter_code
_entity_poly.pdbx_strand_id
1 'polypeptide(L)'
;MSGKRDPERSIRRLSLAGGLAALLLVGGAGGLSAAIEFAGAVIAAGVVVVKTDVMSIQHARGGIIAGIDISEGERVGTGQRLIRLDGTQLAASLAIINFTLDEMLVRQARLGAERDAEVRFELPAALAERVADDHAFAALVAAEQQLFSLRGAAIAGQKQQLREQIKQLEAAISGLGRQQAGRVAEQQIVASQLLAFRDLTHQGLMQTSQLNAMERDSASLAAEIGRIEAAIAEHRGRISEVMVEILAHRPDPAQGRGRRTERTGHPHRRVPGTARGGTRRDPSP
;
A
#
# COMPACT_ATOMS: atom_id res chain seq x y z
N MET A 1 76.05 65.51 -105.28
CA MET A 1 74.71 66.14 -105.12
C MET A 1 73.67 65.02 -105.07
N SER A 2 73.51 64.36 -103.93
CA SER A 2 72.46 64.54 -102.90
C SER A 2 71.03 64.31 -103.41
N GLY A 3 70.44 63.17 -103.04
CA GLY A 3 69.16 62.67 -103.56
C GLY A 3 67.92 63.17 -102.83
N LYS A 4 66.76 62.67 -103.26
CA LYS A 4 65.49 62.61 -102.52
C LYS A 4 64.66 61.45 -103.08
N ARG A 5 64.08 60.67 -102.17
CA ARG A 5 63.33 59.42 -102.39
C ARG A 5 61.87 59.77 -102.70
N ASP A 6 61.28 59.20 -103.76
CA ASP A 6 59.87 59.44 -104.08
C ASP A 6 58.91 58.54 -103.24
N PRO A 7 57.85 59.14 -102.65
CA PRO A 7 57.13 58.63 -101.47
C PRO A 7 56.02 57.58 -101.69
N GLU A 8 55.67 57.20 -102.92
CA GLU A 8 54.51 56.31 -103.15
C GLU A 8 54.83 54.82 -102.89
N ARG A 9 56.07 54.38 -103.07
CA ARG A 9 56.49 52.99 -102.79
C ARG A 9 56.77 52.74 -101.31
N SER A 10 57.09 53.77 -100.52
CA SER A 10 57.35 53.64 -99.07
C SER A 10 56.05 53.54 -98.27
N ILE A 11 55.01 54.31 -98.61
CA ILE A 11 53.70 54.24 -97.95
C ILE A 11 53.07 52.86 -98.16
N ARG A 12 53.11 52.32 -99.38
CA ARG A 12 52.54 51.00 -99.71
C ARG A 12 53.30 49.82 -99.09
N ARG A 13 54.61 49.95 -98.86
CA ARG A 13 55.40 48.93 -98.12
C ARG A 13 55.18 49.02 -96.61
N LEU A 14 55.00 50.22 -96.07
CA LEU A 14 54.72 50.43 -94.64
C LEU A 14 53.30 50.00 -94.25
N SER A 15 52.30 50.24 -95.12
CA SER A 15 50.94 49.73 -94.91
C SER A 15 50.84 48.22 -95.11
N LEU A 16 51.61 47.61 -96.03
CA LEU A 16 51.70 46.15 -96.14
C LEU A 16 52.40 45.53 -94.91
N ALA A 17 53.48 46.16 -94.43
CA ALA A 17 54.17 45.72 -93.22
C ALA A 17 53.30 45.86 -91.97
N GLY A 18 52.53 46.95 -91.85
CA GLY A 18 51.55 47.15 -90.79
C GLY A 18 50.39 46.14 -90.86
N GLY A 19 49.86 45.87 -92.06
CA GLY A 19 48.83 44.86 -92.28
C GLY A 19 49.33 43.45 -91.94
N LEU A 20 50.55 43.09 -92.35
CA LEU A 20 51.16 41.81 -92.04
C LEU A 20 51.44 41.66 -90.53
N ALA A 21 51.92 42.72 -89.88
CA ALA A 21 52.14 42.73 -88.44
C ALA A 21 50.82 42.59 -87.66
N ALA A 22 49.75 43.25 -88.09
CA ALA A 22 48.42 43.09 -87.50
C ALA A 22 47.88 41.67 -87.69
N LEU A 23 48.07 41.08 -88.87
CA LEU A 23 47.64 39.71 -89.18
C LEU A 23 48.42 38.67 -88.37
N LEU A 24 49.72 38.90 -88.17
CA LEU A 24 50.59 38.05 -87.35
C LEU A 24 50.27 38.20 -85.85
N LEU A 25 49.88 39.40 -85.40
CA LEU A 25 49.48 39.64 -84.02
C LEU A 25 48.10 39.02 -83.73
N VAL A 26 47.13 39.19 -84.62
CA VAL A 26 45.79 38.59 -84.50
C VAL A 26 45.86 37.07 -84.66
N GLY A 27 46.61 36.58 -85.65
CA GLY A 27 46.81 35.14 -85.88
C GLY A 27 47.62 34.48 -84.77
N GLY A 28 48.65 35.16 -84.27
CA GLY A 28 49.49 34.71 -83.16
C GLY A 28 48.73 34.70 -81.84
N ALA A 29 48.06 35.79 -81.47
CA ALA A 29 47.28 35.87 -80.24
C ALA A 29 46.02 35.00 -80.28
N GLY A 30 45.35 34.92 -81.43
CA GLY A 30 44.20 34.04 -81.64
C GLY A 30 44.60 32.56 -81.61
N GLY A 31 45.72 32.21 -82.24
CA GLY A 31 46.29 30.87 -82.20
C GLY A 31 46.75 30.46 -80.80
N LEU A 32 47.41 31.38 -80.06
CA LEU A 32 47.81 31.12 -78.67
C LEU A 32 46.59 30.94 -77.75
N SER A 33 45.54 31.74 -77.94
CA SER A 33 44.32 31.63 -77.12
C SER A 33 43.56 30.33 -77.37
N ALA A 34 43.55 29.83 -78.60
CA ALA A 34 42.90 28.57 -78.95
C ALA A 34 43.67 27.34 -78.46
N ALA A 35 45.00 27.45 -78.27
CA ALA A 35 45.85 26.35 -77.80
C ALA A 35 45.93 26.25 -76.26
N ILE A 36 45.38 27.22 -75.52
CA ILE A 36 45.36 27.18 -74.05
C ILE A 36 44.07 26.50 -73.59
N GLU A 37 44.16 25.23 -73.22
CA GLU A 37 43.12 24.55 -72.46
C GLU A 37 43.20 24.97 -70.99
N PHE A 38 42.20 25.70 -70.52
CA PHE A 38 42.05 26.00 -69.10
C PHE A 38 41.62 24.73 -68.36
N ALA A 39 42.58 24.01 -67.77
CA ALA A 39 42.31 22.93 -66.82
C ALA A 39 41.71 23.50 -65.52
N GLY A 40 40.42 23.79 -65.54
CA GLY A 40 39.65 24.19 -64.36
C GLY A 40 39.34 22.97 -63.49
N ALA A 41 40.17 22.70 -62.48
CA ALA A 41 39.78 21.81 -61.40
C ALA A 41 38.75 22.55 -60.51
N VAL A 42 37.47 22.27 -60.70
CA VAL A 42 36.42 22.73 -59.79
C VAL A 42 36.53 21.89 -58.52
N ILE A 43 37.22 22.42 -57.51
CA ILE A 43 37.19 21.88 -56.15
C ILE A 43 35.87 22.32 -55.54
N ALA A 44 34.82 21.52 -55.70
CA ALA A 44 33.57 21.70 -54.98
C ALA A 44 33.76 21.18 -53.55
N ALA A 45 33.93 22.07 -52.58
CA ALA A 45 33.85 21.73 -51.17
C ALA A 45 32.41 21.32 -50.83
N GLY A 46 32.11 20.03 -50.94
CA GLY A 46 30.83 19.47 -50.51
C GLY A 46 30.88 19.14 -49.03
N VAL A 47 30.10 19.86 -48.20
CA VAL A 47 29.86 19.46 -46.82
C VAL A 47 28.58 18.64 -46.79
N VAL A 48 28.68 17.37 -46.41
CA VAL A 48 27.51 16.54 -46.13
C VAL A 48 26.92 17.00 -44.80
N VAL A 49 25.88 17.83 -44.86
CA VAL A 49 25.12 18.24 -43.68
C VAL A 49 23.94 17.29 -43.52
N VAL A 50 23.89 16.59 -42.38
CA VAL A 50 22.77 15.70 -42.06
C VAL A 50 21.53 16.56 -41.81
N LYS A 51 20.53 16.49 -42.70
CA LYS A 51 19.26 17.24 -42.58
C LYS A 51 18.29 16.57 -41.60
N THR A 52 18.78 16.14 -40.44
CA THR A 52 17.96 15.48 -39.42
C THR A 52 18.43 15.92 -38.04
N ASP A 53 17.50 16.32 -37.18
CA ASP A 53 17.77 16.58 -35.77
C ASP A 53 18.34 15.30 -35.14
N VAL A 54 19.58 15.37 -34.66
CA VAL A 54 20.20 14.27 -33.91
C VAL A 54 19.44 14.14 -32.59
N MET A 55 18.66 13.07 -32.44
CA MET A 55 17.95 12.78 -31.21
C MET A 55 18.88 12.04 -30.25
N SER A 56 19.21 12.66 -29.11
CA SER A 56 19.96 11.99 -28.05
C SER A 56 19.06 11.00 -27.31
N ILE A 57 19.51 9.75 -27.23
CA ILE A 57 18.81 8.69 -26.48
C ILE A 57 19.44 8.61 -25.10
N GLN A 58 18.66 8.91 -24.06
CA GLN A 58 19.13 8.92 -22.67
C GLN A 58 18.23 8.04 -21.80
N HIS A 59 18.82 7.19 -20.96
CA HIS A 59 18.04 6.44 -19.96
C HIS A 59 17.54 7.37 -18.85
N ALA A 60 16.24 7.32 -18.56
CA ALA A 60 15.56 8.26 -17.66
C ALA A 60 16.09 8.28 -16.21
N ARG A 61 16.62 7.17 -15.70
CA ARG A 61 17.21 7.07 -14.35
C ARG A 61 18.73 6.86 -14.34
N GLY A 62 19.37 6.69 -15.50
CA GLY A 62 20.74 6.15 -15.58
C GLY A 62 20.84 4.68 -15.17
N GLY A 63 22.05 4.11 -15.17
CA GLY A 63 22.30 2.70 -14.81
C GLY A 63 23.62 2.17 -15.38
N ILE A 64 24.04 1.00 -14.92
CA ILE A 64 25.22 0.31 -15.46
C ILE A 64 24.83 -0.35 -16.78
N ILE A 65 25.65 -0.20 -17.83
CA ILE A 65 25.41 -0.85 -19.12
C ILE A 65 25.90 -2.30 -19.03
N ALA A 66 25.01 -3.25 -19.31
CA ALA A 66 25.33 -4.68 -19.39
C ALA A 66 25.70 -5.11 -20.82
N GLY A 67 25.25 -4.38 -21.84
CA GLY A 67 25.61 -4.63 -23.23
C GLY A 67 25.11 -3.54 -24.17
N ILE A 68 25.83 -3.37 -25.28
CA ILE A 68 25.44 -2.51 -26.39
C ILE A 68 25.25 -3.45 -27.58
N ASP A 69 24.04 -3.47 -28.13
CA ASP A 69 23.60 -4.45 -29.13
C ASP A 69 23.72 -3.92 -30.57
N ILE A 70 24.36 -2.76 -30.76
CA ILE A 70 24.50 -2.07 -32.05
C ILE A 70 25.93 -1.58 -32.28
N SER A 71 26.27 -1.37 -33.56
CA SER A 71 27.56 -0.79 -33.99
C SER A 71 27.40 0.62 -34.56
N GLU A 72 28.50 1.37 -34.59
CA GLU A 72 28.52 2.72 -35.17
C GLU A 72 28.13 2.69 -36.66
N GLY A 73 27.23 3.58 -37.08
CA GLY A 73 26.72 3.64 -38.46
C GLY A 73 25.66 2.59 -38.82
N GLU A 74 25.27 1.72 -37.88
CA GLU A 74 24.22 0.72 -38.09
C GLU A 74 22.83 1.39 -38.20
N ARG A 75 22.02 0.96 -39.17
CA ARG A 75 20.63 1.44 -39.33
C ARG A 75 19.72 0.68 -38.38
N VAL A 76 19.07 1.41 -37.47
CA VAL A 76 18.19 0.82 -36.44
C VAL A 76 16.72 1.13 -36.70
N GLY A 77 15.86 0.15 -36.41
CA GLY A 77 14.40 0.29 -36.51
C GLY A 77 13.76 0.79 -35.22
N THR A 78 12.52 1.31 -35.30
CA THR A 78 11.74 1.68 -34.11
C THR A 78 11.46 0.44 -33.25
N GLY A 79 11.72 0.54 -31.94
CA GLY A 79 11.53 -0.56 -30.98
C GLY A 79 12.69 -1.56 -30.93
N GLN A 80 13.71 -1.42 -31.78
CA GLN A 80 14.92 -2.22 -31.68
C GLN A 80 15.67 -1.89 -30.38
N ARG A 81 16.07 -2.93 -29.64
CA ARG A 81 16.90 -2.77 -28.45
C ARG A 81 18.29 -2.33 -28.88
N LEU A 82 18.74 -1.20 -28.33
CA LEU A 82 20.06 -0.64 -28.63
C LEU A 82 21.06 -0.92 -27.50
N ILE A 83 20.61 -0.77 -26.26
CA ILE A 83 21.42 -0.91 -25.05
C ILE A 83 20.63 -1.74 -24.04
N ARG A 84 21.32 -2.65 -23.36
CA ARG A 84 20.80 -3.40 -22.21
C ARG A 84 21.51 -2.90 -20.95
N LEU A 85 20.74 -2.52 -19.95
CA LEU A 85 21.27 -2.15 -18.63
C LEU A 85 21.36 -3.38 -17.73
N ASP A 86 22.27 -3.33 -16.76
CA ASP A 86 22.35 -4.31 -15.70
C ASP A 86 21.13 -4.16 -14.78
N GLY A 87 20.30 -5.21 -14.75
CA GLY A 87 19.08 -5.27 -13.97
C GLY A 87 19.25 -5.93 -12.61
N THR A 88 20.45 -6.37 -12.21
CA THR A 88 20.68 -7.13 -10.96
C THR A 88 20.09 -6.46 -9.73
N GLN A 89 20.36 -5.16 -9.53
CA GLN A 89 19.83 -4.42 -8.39
C GLN A 89 18.30 -4.25 -8.45
N LEU A 90 17.75 -4.02 -9.65
CA LEU A 90 16.29 -3.92 -9.84
C LEU A 90 15.60 -5.27 -9.60
N ALA A 91 16.18 -6.36 -10.07
CA ALA A 91 15.68 -7.71 -9.88
C ALA A 91 15.69 -8.10 -8.40
N ALA A 92 16.78 -7.81 -7.68
CA ALA A 92 16.84 -7.99 -6.22
C ALA A 92 15.78 -7.16 -5.49
N SER A 93 15.61 -5.88 -5.87
CA SER A 93 14.58 -5.00 -5.29
C SER A 93 13.17 -5.53 -5.53
N LEU A 94 12.89 -6.00 -6.75
CA LEU A 94 11.61 -6.58 -7.12
C LEU A 94 11.34 -7.88 -6.34
N ALA A 95 12.35 -8.73 -6.16
CA ALA A 95 12.23 -9.95 -5.37
C ALA A 95 11.87 -9.65 -3.90
N ILE A 96 12.52 -8.66 -3.29
CA ILE A 96 12.20 -8.22 -1.92
C ILE A 96 10.76 -7.71 -1.83
N ILE A 97 10.35 -6.84 -2.76
CA ILE A 97 8.99 -6.27 -2.77
C ILE A 97 7.94 -7.37 -2.94
N ASN A 98 8.17 -8.32 -3.85
CA ASN A 98 7.25 -9.45 -4.06
C ASN A 98 7.17 -10.33 -2.81
N PHE A 99 8.30 -10.62 -2.15
CA PHE A 99 8.30 -11.37 -0.91
C PHE A 99 7.52 -10.65 0.22
N THR A 100 7.71 -9.33 0.36
CA THR A 100 6.93 -8.52 1.32
C THR A 100 5.43 -8.53 0.98
N LEU A 101 5.07 -8.43 -0.30
CA LEU A 101 3.68 -8.52 -0.73
C LEU A 101 3.07 -9.88 -0.38
N ASP A 102 3.80 -10.95 -0.62
CA ASP A 102 3.39 -12.31 -0.29
C ASP A 102 3.16 -12.47 1.23
N GLU A 103 4.08 -11.98 2.06
CA GLU A 103 3.92 -11.95 3.52
C GLU A 103 2.65 -11.18 3.95
N MET A 104 2.42 -10.01 3.36
CA MET A 104 1.23 -9.21 3.67
C MET A 104 -0.06 -9.92 3.28
N LEU A 105 -0.10 -10.62 2.15
CA LEU A 105 -1.28 -11.33 1.67
C LEU A 105 -1.60 -12.56 2.53
N VAL A 106 -0.59 -13.37 2.90
CA VAL A 106 -0.77 -14.51 3.80
C VAL A 106 -1.23 -14.02 5.18
N ARG A 107 -0.60 -12.97 5.71
CA ARG A 107 -1.00 -12.34 6.96
C ARG A 107 -2.43 -11.82 6.90
N GLN A 108 -2.83 -11.17 5.81
CA GLN A 108 -4.19 -10.68 5.63
C GLN A 108 -5.20 -11.84 5.66
N ALA A 109 -4.90 -12.96 4.99
CA ALA A 109 -5.75 -14.15 5.00
C ALA A 109 -5.89 -14.70 6.43
N ARG A 110 -4.78 -14.86 7.16
CA ARG A 110 -4.79 -15.27 8.56
C ARG A 110 -5.61 -14.33 9.45
N LEU A 111 -5.37 -13.02 9.38
CA LEU A 111 -6.09 -12.04 10.19
C LEU A 111 -7.59 -12.01 9.87
N GLY A 112 -7.97 -12.23 8.61
CA GLY A 112 -9.36 -12.39 8.22
C GLY A 112 -10.02 -13.59 8.90
N ALA A 113 -9.35 -14.74 8.86
CA ALA A 113 -9.81 -15.95 9.53
C ALA A 113 -9.86 -15.81 11.07
N GLU A 114 -8.88 -15.15 11.68
CA GLU A 114 -8.88 -14.87 13.13
C GLU A 114 -10.07 -13.99 13.51
N ARG A 115 -10.34 -12.94 12.73
CA ARG A 115 -11.50 -12.06 12.94
C ARG A 115 -12.82 -12.83 12.86
N ASP A 116 -12.94 -13.71 11.87
CA ASP A 116 -14.17 -14.45 11.62
C ASP A 116 -14.28 -15.73 12.48
N ALA A 117 -13.28 -15.99 13.33
CA ALA A 117 -13.18 -17.15 14.22
C ALA A 117 -13.25 -18.51 13.49
N GLU A 118 -12.63 -18.57 12.32
CA GLU A 118 -12.53 -19.77 11.50
C GLU A 118 -11.55 -20.79 12.11
N VAL A 119 -11.66 -22.07 11.71
CA VAL A 119 -10.78 -23.14 12.18
C VAL A 119 -9.47 -23.20 11.37
N ARG A 120 -9.46 -22.60 10.18
CA ARG A 120 -8.31 -22.51 9.27
C ARG A 120 -8.42 -21.23 8.46
N PHE A 121 -7.29 -20.66 8.05
CA PHE A 121 -7.30 -19.60 7.04
C PHE A 121 -7.07 -20.18 5.66
N GLU A 122 -7.78 -19.66 4.68
CA GLU A 122 -7.69 -20.08 3.29
C GLU A 122 -6.93 -19.02 2.49
N LEU A 123 -6.03 -19.46 1.61
CA LEU A 123 -5.34 -18.58 0.68
C LEU A 123 -6.16 -18.42 -0.61
N PRO A 124 -6.13 -17.24 -1.25
CA PRO A 124 -6.64 -17.09 -2.61
C PRO A 124 -6.00 -18.10 -3.57
N ALA A 125 -6.77 -18.64 -4.51
CA ALA A 125 -6.31 -19.69 -5.44
C ALA A 125 -5.00 -19.34 -6.16
N ALA A 126 -4.83 -18.09 -6.58
CA ALA A 126 -3.63 -17.60 -7.25
C ALA A 126 -2.34 -17.69 -6.40
N LEU A 127 -2.46 -17.72 -5.06
CA LEU A 127 -1.33 -17.93 -4.15
C LEU A 127 -1.19 -19.39 -3.75
N ALA A 128 -2.31 -20.12 -3.65
CA ALA A 128 -2.30 -21.54 -3.28
C ALA A 128 -1.49 -22.40 -4.27
N GLU A 129 -1.58 -22.10 -5.57
CA GLU A 129 -0.79 -22.80 -6.61
C GLU A 129 0.72 -22.61 -6.41
N ARG A 130 1.14 -21.41 -5.99
CA ARG A 130 2.56 -21.08 -5.77
C ARG A 130 3.20 -21.81 -4.59
N VAL A 131 2.40 -22.36 -3.67
CA VAL A 131 2.91 -23.14 -2.51
C VAL A 131 3.63 -24.40 -2.97
N ALA A 132 3.22 -25.01 -4.09
CA ALA A 132 3.86 -26.20 -4.62
C ALA A 132 5.21 -25.89 -5.30
N ASP A 133 5.34 -24.70 -5.89
CA ASP A 133 6.47 -24.35 -6.76
C ASP A 133 7.59 -23.60 -6.02
N ASP A 134 7.27 -22.89 -4.93
CA ASP A 134 8.22 -22.05 -4.19
C ASP A 134 8.34 -22.49 -2.73
N HIS A 135 9.48 -23.13 -2.40
CA HIS A 135 9.79 -23.60 -1.05
C HIS A 135 9.84 -22.48 -0.01
N ALA A 136 10.32 -21.28 -0.37
CA ALA A 136 10.40 -20.16 0.57
C ALA A 136 8.99 -19.64 0.89
N PHE A 137 8.13 -19.56 -0.12
CA PHE A 137 6.72 -19.22 0.06
C PHE A 137 5.96 -20.29 0.86
N ALA A 138 6.20 -21.57 0.60
CA ALA A 138 5.61 -22.67 1.37
C ALA A 138 5.99 -22.60 2.87
N ALA A 139 7.25 -22.29 3.17
CA ALA A 139 7.72 -22.12 4.54
C ALA A 139 7.04 -20.93 5.24
N LEU A 140 6.86 -19.81 4.54
CA LEU A 140 6.12 -18.64 5.03
C LEU A 140 4.67 -19.00 5.38
N VAL A 141 3.96 -19.71 4.49
CA VAL A 141 2.59 -20.15 4.73
C VAL A 141 2.50 -21.11 5.92
N ALA A 142 3.42 -22.07 6.01
CA ALA A 142 3.46 -23.02 7.13
C ALA A 142 3.70 -22.30 8.46
N ALA A 143 4.60 -21.31 8.50
CA ALA A 143 4.86 -20.51 9.70
C ALA A 143 3.62 -19.72 10.14
N GLU A 144 2.89 -19.09 9.21
CA GLU A 144 1.65 -18.36 9.52
C GLU A 144 0.54 -19.33 9.96
N GLN A 145 0.46 -20.54 9.41
CA GLN A 145 -0.46 -21.59 9.86
C GLN A 145 -0.16 -22.07 11.28
N GLN A 146 1.12 -22.25 11.62
CA GLN A 146 1.54 -22.57 12.99
C GLN A 146 1.17 -21.44 13.94
N LEU A 147 1.47 -20.19 13.59
CA LEU A 147 1.12 -19.01 14.40
C LEU A 147 -0.40 -18.92 14.64
N PHE A 148 -1.21 -19.14 13.61
CA PHE A 148 -2.67 -19.16 13.71
C PHE A 148 -3.15 -20.21 14.73
N SER A 149 -2.66 -21.45 14.62
CA SER A 149 -3.04 -22.54 15.51
C SER A 149 -2.65 -22.27 16.97
N LEU A 150 -1.46 -21.71 17.21
CA LEU A 150 -0.97 -21.35 18.53
C LEU A 150 -1.82 -20.24 19.16
N ARG A 151 -2.18 -19.22 18.38
CA ARG A 151 -3.06 -18.14 18.85
C ARG A 151 -4.45 -18.64 19.18
N GLY A 152 -5.02 -19.51 18.32
CA GLY A 152 -6.31 -20.15 18.57
C GLY A 152 -6.30 -20.98 19.87
N ALA A 153 -5.27 -21.80 20.06
CA ALA A 153 -5.08 -22.60 21.27
C ALA A 153 -4.90 -21.74 22.53
N ALA A 154 -4.13 -20.65 22.45
CA ALA A 154 -3.94 -19.72 23.56
C ALA A 154 -5.26 -19.06 24.00
N ILE A 155 -6.05 -18.55 23.05
CA ILE A 155 -7.36 -17.95 23.34
C ILE A 155 -8.32 -19.00 23.92
N ALA A 156 -8.32 -20.23 23.40
CA ALA A 156 -9.15 -21.31 23.92
C ALA A 156 -8.75 -21.67 25.36
N GLY A 157 -7.46 -21.76 25.66
CA GLY A 157 -6.92 -22.02 26.99
C GLY A 157 -7.30 -20.94 28.00
N GLN A 158 -7.16 -19.66 27.63
CA GLN A 158 -7.59 -18.53 28.47
C GLN A 158 -9.08 -18.59 28.78
N LYS A 159 -9.93 -18.84 27.77
CA LYS A 159 -11.38 -18.99 27.99
C LYS A 159 -11.71 -20.17 28.90
N GLN A 160 -10.96 -21.27 28.80
CA GLN A 160 -11.15 -22.42 29.68
C GLN A 160 -10.78 -22.08 31.13
N GLN A 161 -9.68 -21.37 31.36
CA GLN A 161 -9.28 -20.92 32.69
C GLN A 161 -10.34 -20.00 33.32
N LEU A 162 -10.85 -19.01 32.58
CA LEU A 162 -11.91 -18.11 33.07
C LEU A 162 -13.22 -18.86 33.38
N ARG A 163 -13.59 -19.85 32.56
CA ARG A 163 -14.75 -20.71 32.85
C ARG A 163 -14.56 -21.54 34.11
N GLU A 164 -13.36 -22.02 34.36
CA GLU A 164 -13.07 -22.77 35.59
C GLU A 164 -13.14 -21.87 36.83
N GLN A 165 -12.69 -20.62 36.71
CA GLN A 165 -12.86 -19.61 37.76
C GLN A 165 -14.34 -19.33 38.06
N ILE A 166 -15.20 -19.26 37.04
CA ILE A 166 -16.66 -19.13 37.24
C ILE A 166 -17.21 -20.31 38.04
N LYS A 167 -16.87 -21.56 37.67
CA LYS A 167 -17.32 -22.74 38.40
C LYS A 167 -16.87 -22.72 39.87
N GLN A 168 -15.65 -22.26 40.14
CA GLN A 168 -15.15 -22.12 41.51
C GLN A 168 -15.98 -21.10 42.31
N LEU A 169 -16.32 -19.96 41.70
CA LEU A 169 -17.19 -18.96 42.33
C LEU A 169 -18.61 -19.48 42.55
N GLU A 170 -19.17 -20.24 41.60
CA GLU A 170 -20.48 -20.88 41.74
C GLU A 170 -20.49 -21.91 42.89
N ALA A 171 -19.42 -22.70 43.01
CA ALA A 171 -19.26 -23.64 44.13
C ALA A 171 -19.16 -22.91 45.47
N ALA A 172 -18.45 -21.78 45.54
CA ALA A 172 -18.38 -20.94 46.73
C ALA A 172 -19.76 -20.35 47.10
N ILE A 173 -20.51 -19.85 46.12
CA ILE A 173 -21.90 -19.37 46.31
C ILE A 173 -22.80 -20.49 46.85
N SER A 174 -22.69 -21.70 46.30
CA SER A 174 -23.45 -22.86 46.78
C SER A 174 -23.10 -23.22 48.23
N GLY A 175 -21.80 -23.17 48.60
CA GLY A 175 -21.34 -23.34 49.97
C GLY A 175 -21.92 -22.30 50.93
N LEU A 176 -21.83 -21.01 50.56
CA LEU A 176 -22.40 -19.91 51.32
C LEU A 176 -23.92 -20.02 51.46
N GLY A 177 -24.63 -20.45 50.41
CA GLY A 177 -26.08 -20.68 50.45
C GLY A 177 -26.48 -21.76 51.45
N ARG A 178 -25.70 -22.84 51.57
CA ARG A 178 -25.92 -23.86 52.61
C ARG A 178 -25.65 -23.31 54.02
N GLN A 179 -24.62 -22.49 54.19
CA GLN A 179 -24.33 -21.83 55.47
C GLN A 179 -25.45 -20.86 55.87
N GLN A 180 -25.95 -20.06 54.91
CA GLN A 180 -27.09 -19.16 55.10
C GLN A 180 -28.33 -19.95 55.54
N ALA A 181 -28.67 -21.04 54.85
CA ALA A 181 -29.82 -21.87 55.20
C ALA A 181 -29.72 -22.43 56.63
N GLY A 182 -28.53 -22.86 57.06
CA GLY A 182 -28.28 -23.28 58.43
C GLY A 182 -28.50 -22.16 59.45
N ARG A 183 -27.97 -20.95 59.19
CA ARG A 183 -28.16 -19.78 60.06
C ARG A 183 -29.60 -19.31 60.12
N VAL A 184 -30.35 -19.39 59.03
CA VAL A 184 -31.78 -19.07 58.99
C VAL A 184 -32.58 -20.08 59.83
N ALA A 185 -32.25 -21.37 59.76
CA ALA A 185 -32.89 -22.38 60.61
C ALA A 185 -32.59 -22.13 62.11
N GLU A 186 -31.35 -21.79 62.45
CA GLU A 186 -30.95 -21.42 63.82
C GLU A 186 -31.69 -20.16 64.30
N GLN A 187 -31.82 -19.15 63.45
CA GLN A 187 -32.58 -17.93 63.74
C GLN A 187 -34.05 -18.24 64.05
N GLN A 188 -34.69 -19.17 63.33
CA GLN A 188 -36.07 -19.58 63.61
C GLN A 188 -36.21 -20.25 64.98
N ILE A 189 -35.25 -21.11 65.35
CA ILE A 189 -35.22 -21.75 66.67
C ILE A 189 -35.08 -20.69 67.77
N VAL A 190 -34.11 -19.78 67.63
CA VAL A 190 -33.88 -18.70 68.61
C VAL A 190 -35.09 -17.77 68.70
N ALA A 191 -35.74 -17.45 67.58
CA ALA A 191 -36.94 -16.62 67.58
C ALA A 191 -38.09 -17.26 68.37
N SER A 192 -38.28 -18.58 68.24
CA SER A 192 -39.31 -19.30 69.03
C SER A 192 -39.00 -19.31 70.54
N GLN A 193 -37.72 -19.47 70.91
CA GLN A 193 -37.28 -19.41 72.31
C GLN A 193 -37.43 -17.99 72.87
N LEU A 194 -37.13 -16.97 72.08
CA LEU A 194 -37.27 -15.56 72.45
C LEU A 194 -38.71 -15.22 72.83
N LEU A 195 -39.70 -15.73 72.07
CA LEU A 195 -41.12 -15.54 72.39
C LEU A 195 -41.47 -16.14 73.75
N ALA A 196 -41.07 -17.39 74.00
CA ALA A 196 -41.31 -18.03 75.30
C ALA A 196 -40.62 -17.30 76.46
N PHE A 197 -39.39 -16.81 76.26
CA PHE A 197 -38.64 -16.04 77.25
C PHE A 197 -39.28 -14.67 77.54
N ARG A 198 -39.83 -14.00 76.52
CA ARG A 198 -40.58 -12.75 76.69
C ARG A 198 -41.82 -12.95 77.55
N ASP A 199 -42.59 -14.01 77.28
CA ASP A 199 -43.80 -14.32 78.04
C ASP A 199 -43.48 -14.65 79.51
N LEU A 200 -42.47 -15.50 79.76
CA LEU A 200 -42.01 -15.86 81.11
C LEU A 200 -41.48 -14.64 81.89
N THR A 201 -40.75 -13.76 81.21
CA THR A 201 -40.24 -12.52 81.82
C THR A 201 -41.38 -11.56 82.17
N HIS A 202 -42.41 -11.44 81.31
CA HIS A 202 -43.60 -10.62 81.59
C HIS A 202 -44.40 -11.16 82.79
N GLN A 203 -44.36 -12.46 83.04
CA GLN A 203 -44.94 -13.11 84.22
C GLN A 203 -44.04 -12.99 85.48
N GLY A 204 -42.85 -12.37 85.38
CA GLY A 204 -41.89 -12.24 86.47
C GLY A 204 -41.16 -13.54 86.84
N LEU A 205 -41.25 -14.58 86.00
CA LEU A 205 -40.69 -15.91 86.25
C LEU A 205 -39.25 -16.07 85.74
N MET A 206 -38.67 -15.03 85.15
CA MET A 206 -37.32 -15.03 84.58
C MET A 206 -36.66 -13.65 84.68
N GLN A 207 -35.32 -13.63 84.73
CA GLN A 207 -34.54 -12.39 84.82
C GLN A 207 -34.40 -11.70 83.44
N THR A 208 -34.62 -10.39 83.39
CA THR A 208 -34.51 -9.56 82.16
C THR A 208 -33.13 -9.65 81.49
N SER A 209 -32.07 -9.92 82.26
CA SER A 209 -30.71 -10.14 81.73
C SER A 209 -30.64 -11.32 80.74
N GLN A 210 -31.39 -12.40 80.99
CA GLN A 210 -31.44 -13.57 80.11
C GLN A 210 -32.20 -13.26 78.82
N LEU A 211 -33.30 -12.52 78.91
CA LEU A 211 -34.03 -12.03 77.73
C LEU A 211 -33.14 -11.14 76.85
N ASN A 212 -32.45 -10.16 77.45
CA ASN A 212 -31.53 -9.27 76.73
C ASN A 212 -30.33 -10.01 76.11
N ALA A 213 -29.88 -11.13 76.70
CA ALA A 213 -28.86 -11.97 76.09
C ALA A 213 -29.41 -12.65 74.82
N MET A 214 -30.60 -13.25 74.90
CA MET A 214 -31.23 -13.92 73.75
C MET A 214 -31.58 -12.94 72.62
N GLU A 215 -31.99 -11.70 72.94
CA GLU A 215 -32.20 -10.65 71.94
C GLU A 215 -30.90 -10.26 71.21
N ARG A 216 -29.77 -10.17 71.94
CA ARG A 216 -28.45 -9.93 71.33
C ARG A 216 -28.03 -11.09 70.44
N ASP A 217 -28.29 -12.32 70.84
CA ASP A 217 -27.97 -13.51 70.04
C ASP A 217 -28.78 -13.53 68.73
N SER A 218 -30.07 -13.22 68.80
CA SER A 218 -30.92 -13.06 67.60
C SER A 218 -30.42 -11.95 66.66
N ALA A 219 -29.98 -10.81 67.21
CA ALA A 219 -29.41 -9.72 66.42
C ALA A 219 -28.07 -10.12 65.78
N SER A 220 -27.24 -10.87 66.50
CA SER A 220 -25.96 -11.40 65.99
C SER A 220 -26.17 -12.36 64.82
N LEU A 221 -27.15 -13.27 64.92
CA LEU A 221 -27.52 -14.19 63.83
C LEU A 221 -28.00 -13.43 62.58
N ALA A 222 -28.84 -12.40 62.75
CA ALA A 222 -29.29 -11.57 61.63
C ALA A 222 -28.11 -10.85 60.95
N ALA A 223 -27.16 -10.32 61.72
CA ALA A 223 -25.94 -9.70 61.19
C ALA A 223 -25.04 -10.71 60.45
N GLU A 224 -24.95 -11.95 60.93
CA GLU A 224 -24.25 -13.05 60.23
C GLU A 224 -24.90 -13.40 58.90
N ILE A 225 -26.22 -13.53 58.85
CA ILE A 225 -26.97 -13.80 57.62
C ILE A 225 -26.70 -12.68 56.61
N GLY A 226 -26.79 -11.41 57.02
CA GLY A 226 -26.50 -10.27 56.15
C GLY A 226 -25.06 -10.26 55.62
N ARG A 227 -24.08 -10.68 56.43
CA ARG A 227 -22.68 -10.86 55.97
C ARG A 227 -22.55 -11.94 54.90
N ILE A 228 -23.24 -13.07 55.06
CA ILE A 228 -23.24 -14.15 54.07
C ILE A 228 -23.91 -13.70 52.77
N GLU A 229 -25.03 -12.99 52.85
CA GLU A 229 -25.73 -12.44 51.69
C GLU A 229 -24.87 -11.45 50.90
N ALA A 230 -24.17 -10.56 51.60
CA ALA A 230 -23.22 -9.63 50.98
C ALA A 230 -22.09 -10.38 50.25
N ALA A 231 -21.53 -11.44 50.85
CA ALA A 231 -20.50 -12.26 50.22
C ALA A 231 -21.02 -13.00 48.97
N ILE A 232 -22.25 -13.52 49.01
CA ILE A 232 -22.90 -14.13 47.84
C ILE A 232 -23.06 -13.10 46.71
N ALA A 233 -23.50 -11.88 47.05
CA ALA A 233 -23.65 -10.80 46.07
C ALA A 233 -22.31 -10.40 45.45
N GLU A 234 -21.23 -10.30 46.25
CA GLU A 234 -19.87 -10.03 45.77
C GLU A 234 -19.40 -11.09 44.77
N HIS A 235 -19.57 -12.38 45.09
CA HIS A 235 -19.18 -13.47 44.20
C HIS A 235 -19.98 -13.49 42.89
N ARG A 236 -21.29 -13.16 42.94
CA ARG A 236 -22.11 -12.99 41.72
C ARG A 236 -21.65 -11.81 40.87
N GLY A 237 -21.22 -10.71 41.51
CA GLY A 237 -20.60 -9.58 40.82
C GLY A 237 -19.34 -10.00 40.07
N ARG A 238 -18.43 -10.70 40.76
CA ARG A 238 -17.21 -11.27 40.15
C ARG A 238 -17.48 -12.21 38.99
N ILE A 239 -18.49 -13.08 39.09
CA ILE A 239 -18.90 -13.95 37.95
C ILE A 239 -19.28 -13.09 36.75
N SER A 240 -20.02 -12.00 36.95
CA SER A 240 -20.43 -11.10 35.88
C SER A 240 -19.24 -10.41 35.22
N GLU A 241 -18.25 -9.98 36.01
CA GLU A 241 -16.98 -9.41 35.51
C GLU A 241 -16.21 -10.42 34.65
N VAL A 242 -16.03 -11.65 35.14
CA VAL A 242 -15.33 -12.72 34.41
C VAL A 242 -16.07 -13.09 33.12
N MET A 243 -17.41 -13.06 33.13
CA MET A 243 -18.22 -13.29 31.93
C MET A 243 -18.01 -12.20 30.87
N VAL A 244 -17.92 -10.94 31.28
CA VAL A 244 -17.57 -9.83 30.36
C VAL A 244 -16.16 -10.00 29.82
N GLU A 245 -15.21 -10.44 30.64
CA GLU A 245 -13.85 -10.73 30.20
C GLU A 245 -13.80 -11.85 29.14
N ILE A 246 -14.57 -12.94 29.31
CA ILE A 246 -14.69 -14.00 28.30
C ILE A 246 -15.24 -13.46 26.98
N LEU A 247 -16.21 -12.55 27.04
CA LEU A 247 -16.79 -11.92 25.85
C LEU A 247 -15.79 -11.00 25.14
N ALA A 248 -14.99 -10.24 25.89
CA ALA A 248 -13.94 -9.38 25.33
C ALA A 248 -12.86 -10.17 24.56
N HIS A 249 -12.59 -11.42 24.96
CA HIS A 249 -11.69 -12.33 24.25
C HIS A 249 -12.33 -12.98 23.00
N ARG A 250 -13.52 -12.54 22.57
CA ARG A 250 -14.08 -12.88 21.26
C ARG A 250 -13.73 -11.77 20.27
N PRO A 251 -13.12 -12.08 19.11
CA PRO A 251 -13.02 -11.10 18.04
C PRO A 251 -14.43 -10.71 17.62
N ASP A 252 -14.74 -9.41 17.69
CA ASP A 252 -16.06 -8.85 17.36
C ASP A 252 -16.25 -8.84 15.83
N PRO A 253 -17.16 -9.66 15.26
CA PRO A 253 -17.36 -9.71 13.81
C PRO A 253 -18.12 -8.49 13.26
N ALA A 254 -18.67 -7.62 14.12
CA ALA A 254 -19.57 -6.55 13.71
C ALA A 254 -18.86 -5.28 13.20
N GLN A 255 -17.64 -4.97 13.65
CA GLN A 255 -16.98 -3.70 13.31
C GLN A 255 -16.37 -3.66 11.90
N GLY A 256 -16.21 -4.80 11.22
CA GLY A 256 -15.58 -4.88 9.90
C GLY A 256 -16.51 -4.68 8.69
N ARG A 257 -17.83 -4.87 8.83
CA ARG A 257 -18.77 -4.81 7.70
C ARG A 257 -19.22 -3.40 7.32
N GLY A 258 -19.14 -2.44 8.25
CA GLY A 258 -19.68 -1.09 8.03
C GLY A 258 -18.88 -0.16 7.12
N ARG A 259 -17.62 -0.48 6.77
CA ARG A 259 -16.75 0.44 6.00
C ARG A 259 -16.60 0.12 4.52
N ARG A 260 -17.15 -0.99 4.03
CA ARG A 260 -16.97 -1.42 2.63
C ARG A 260 -18.09 -0.99 1.68
N THR A 261 -19.25 -0.56 2.19
CA THR A 261 -20.41 -0.21 1.36
C THR A 261 -20.49 1.27 0.95
N GLU A 262 -19.65 2.17 1.49
CA GLU A 262 -19.75 3.60 1.21
C GLU A 262 -18.81 4.13 0.10
N ARG A 263 -17.91 3.30 -0.45
CA ARG A 263 -16.92 3.76 -1.45
C ARG A 263 -17.24 3.43 -2.91
N THR A 264 -18.40 2.86 -3.19
CA THR A 264 -18.84 2.51 -4.56
C THR A 264 -19.92 3.47 -5.07
N GLY A 265 -19.70 4.78 -4.90
CA GLY A 265 -20.53 5.84 -5.49
C GLY A 265 -19.67 6.72 -6.38
N HIS A 266 -19.44 6.28 -7.63
CA HIS A 266 -18.72 7.05 -8.63
C HIS A 266 -19.70 8.03 -9.32
N PRO A 267 -19.55 9.37 -9.24
CA PRO A 267 -20.40 10.27 -10.00
C PRO A 267 -19.87 10.42 -11.43
N HIS A 268 -20.74 10.07 -12.38
CA HIS A 268 -20.53 10.23 -13.82
C HIS A 268 -20.18 11.69 -14.22
N ARG A 269 -19.17 11.80 -15.08
CA ARG A 269 -18.82 12.98 -15.90
C ARG A 269 -20.06 13.62 -16.55
N ARG A 270 -20.17 14.96 -16.45
CA ARG A 270 -20.87 15.78 -17.45
C ARG A 270 -19.88 16.77 -18.08
N VAL A 271 -19.81 16.74 -19.41
CA VAL A 271 -19.07 17.67 -20.27
C VAL A 271 -19.98 18.89 -20.51
N PRO A 272 -19.49 20.15 -20.43
CA PRO A 272 -20.33 21.30 -20.76
C PRO A 272 -20.40 21.51 -22.28
N GLY A 273 -21.63 21.63 -22.77
CA GLY A 273 -21.95 21.88 -24.17
C GLY A 273 -21.75 23.34 -24.58
N THR A 274 -21.42 23.49 -25.86
CA THR A 274 -21.29 24.73 -26.63
C THR A 274 -22.59 25.54 -26.64
N ALA A 275 -22.55 26.79 -26.19
CA ALA A 275 -23.65 27.74 -26.33
C ALA A 275 -23.62 28.43 -27.71
N ARG A 276 -24.70 28.26 -28.47
CA ARG A 276 -24.96 28.94 -29.75
C ARG A 276 -26.42 29.44 -29.73
N GLY A 277 -26.62 30.71 -30.09
CA GLY A 277 -27.92 31.38 -30.28
C GLY A 277 -28.05 32.64 -29.41
N GLY A 278 -28.41 33.84 -29.87
CA GLY A 278 -28.99 34.28 -31.13
C GLY A 278 -30.10 35.32 -30.87
N THR A 279 -29.81 36.60 -31.14
CA THR A 279 -30.71 37.71 -31.59
C THR A 279 -31.97 38.13 -30.81
N ARG A 280 -32.09 39.44 -30.49
CA ARG A 280 -33.16 40.43 -30.84
C ARG A 280 -32.96 41.75 -30.05
N ARG A 281 -32.58 42.85 -30.72
CA ARG A 281 -33.38 44.05 -31.17
C ARG A 281 -33.87 45.00 -30.05
N ASP A 282 -33.24 46.20 -30.02
CA ASP A 282 -33.77 47.60 -29.99
C ASP A 282 -35.05 47.96 -29.22
N PRO A 283 -35.15 49.18 -28.62
CA PRO A 283 -35.21 50.44 -29.41
C PRO A 283 -34.57 51.72 -28.82
N SER A 284 -34.41 52.71 -29.71
CA SER A 284 -34.06 54.13 -29.53
C SER A 284 -35.12 54.93 -28.72
N PRO A 285 -35.00 56.26 -28.47
CA PRO A 285 -34.46 57.36 -29.30
C PRO A 285 -33.06 57.86 -28.90
#